data_AF-A0A955NUU3-F1
#
_entry.id   AF-A0A955NUU3-F1
#
_cell.length_a   1.000
_cell.length_b   1.000
_cell.length_c   1.000
_cell.angle_alpha   90.00
_cell.angle_beta   90.00
_cell.angle_gamma   90.00
#
_symmetry.space_group_name_H-M   'P 1'
#
loop_
_entity.id
_entity.type
_entity.pdbx_description
1 polymer ?
#
loop_
_entity_poly.entity_id
_entity_poly.type
_entity_poly.pdbx_seq_one_letter_code
_entity_poly.pdbx_strand_id
1 'polypeptide(L)'
;MMLLREVIENVPVLASEGDLNREVTRVVYNSRKVQPGDLFVALRGTQTDGHRYIEQAFQQGASAALVEEPVEGPCWIQVEDTLPLL
;
A
#
# COMPACT_ATOMS: atom_id res chain seq x y z
N MET A 1 -4.08 5.91 14.38
CA MET A 1 -3.23 4.72 14.25
C MET A 1 -4.16 3.52 14.26
N MET A 2 -4.07 2.67 13.24
CA MET A 2 -4.86 1.44 13.09
C MET A 2 -3.92 0.30 12.70
N LEU A 3 -4.31 -0.96 12.92
CA LEU A 3 -3.51 -2.08 12.43
C LEU A 3 -3.77 -2.29 10.94
N LEU A 4 -2.75 -2.68 10.19
CA LEU A 4 -2.86 -2.92 8.76
C LEU A 4 -3.98 -3.93 8.44
N ARG A 5 -4.09 -5.02 9.20
CA ARG A 5 -5.17 -6.00 9.10
C ARG A 5 -6.58 -5.41 9.25
N GLU A 6 -6.75 -4.33 10.01
CA GLU A 6 -8.05 -3.64 10.18
C GLU A 6 -8.38 -2.82 8.93
N VAL A 7 -7.37 -2.22 8.30
CA VAL A 7 -7.55 -1.47 7.05
C VAL A 7 -7.99 -2.38 5.90
N ILE A 8 -7.49 -3.62 5.87
CA ILE A 8 -7.78 -4.58 4.80
C ILE A 8 -8.86 -5.62 5.16
N GLU A 9 -9.56 -5.46 6.29
CA GLU A 9 -10.52 -6.47 6.79
C GLU A 9 -11.62 -6.83 5.77
N ASN A 10 -12.08 -5.84 5.00
CA ASN A 10 -13.13 -5.98 3.99
C ASN A 10 -12.59 -5.93 2.56
N VAL A 11 -11.29 -6.17 2.40
CA VAL A 11 -10.61 -6.12 1.11
C VAL A 11 -10.30 -7.55 0.65
N PRO A 12 -10.69 -7.96 -0.57
CA PRO A 12 -10.34 -9.28 -1.10
C PRO A 12 -8.84 -9.33 -1.41
N VAL A 13 -8.07 -9.85 -0.45
CA VAL A 13 -6.62 -10.04 -0.58
C VAL A 13 -6.32 -11.27 -1.43
N LEU A 14 -5.56 -11.07 -2.50
CA LEU A 14 -5.07 -12.15 -3.38
C LEU A 14 -3.80 -12.78 -2.83
N ALA A 15 -2.88 -11.95 -2.33
CA ALA A 15 -1.63 -12.35 -1.71
C ALA A 15 -1.12 -11.24 -0.80
N SER A 16 -0.21 -11.57 0.12
CA SER A 16 0.45 -10.58 0.95
C SER A 16 1.81 -11.09 1.42
N GLU A 17 2.74 -10.17 1.65
CA GLU A 17 4.03 -10.44 2.28
C GLU A 17 4.29 -9.44 3.41
N GLY A 18 4.98 -9.88 4.46
CA GLY A 18 5.29 -9.06 5.64
C GLY A 18 4.27 -9.21 6.77
N ASP A 19 4.42 -8.36 7.80
CA ASP A 19 3.60 -8.41 9.03
C ASP A 19 2.34 -7.55 8.90
N LEU A 20 1.16 -8.18 8.94
CA LEU A 20 -0.14 -7.50 8.89
C LEU A 20 -0.56 -6.86 10.22
N ASN A 21 0.21 -7.03 11.29
CA ASN A 21 0.02 -6.34 12.57
C ASN A 21 0.79 -5.01 12.65
N ARG A 22 1.36 -4.54 11.54
CA ARG A 22 2.00 -3.23 11.47
C ARG A 22 0.98 -2.11 11.68
N GLU A 23 1.43 -1.05 12.34
CA GLU A 23 0.65 0.16 12.49
C GLU A 23 0.63 0.96 11.18
N VAL A 24 -0.54 1.50 10.86
CA VAL A 24 -0.77 2.42 9.76
C VAL A 24 -1.36 3.72 10.32
N THR A 25 -0.74 4.83 9.93
CA THR A 25 -1.16 6.17 10.37
C THR A 25 -2.27 6.72 9.47
N ARG A 26 -2.12 6.57 8.16
CA ARG A 26 -3.03 7.08 7.12
C ARG A 26 -2.79 6.37 5.79
N VAL A 27 -3.74 6.53 4.87
CA VAL A 27 -3.67 6.01 3.49
C VAL A 27 -3.24 7.12 2.55
N VAL A 28 -2.26 6.85 1.68
CA VAL A 28 -1.72 7.83 0.72
C VAL A 28 -1.51 7.16 -0.64
N TYR A 29 -1.95 7.83 -1.71
CA TYR A 29 -1.76 7.36 -3.10
C TYR A 29 -0.83 8.27 -3.93
N ASN A 30 -0.37 9.38 -3.34
CA ASN A 30 0.64 10.25 -3.95
C ASN A 30 2.00 9.99 -3.29
N SER A 31 2.91 9.34 -4.03
CA SER A 31 4.22 8.94 -3.52
C SER A 31 5.06 10.11 -2.97
N ARG A 32 4.82 11.35 -3.43
CA ARG A 32 5.52 12.55 -2.94
C ARG A 32 5.04 13.04 -1.58
N LYS A 33 3.91 12.52 -1.09
CA LYS A 33 3.30 12.88 0.19
C LYS A 33 3.51 11.83 1.27
N VAL A 34 4.15 10.71 0.93
CA VAL A 34 4.38 9.60 1.86
C VAL A 34 5.17 10.10 3.06
N GLN A 35 4.73 9.67 4.25
CA GLN A 35 5.40 9.89 5.52
C GLN A 35 5.58 8.55 6.23
N PRO A 36 6.49 8.49 7.22
CA PRO A 36 6.64 7.31 8.07
C PRO A 36 5.32 6.82 8.66
N GLY A 37 5.03 5.54 8.48
CA GLY A 37 3.81 4.90 8.97
C GLY A 37 2.63 4.90 7.99
N ASP A 38 2.75 5.48 6.80
CA ASP A 38 1.67 5.50 5.82
C ASP A 38 1.46 4.13 5.16
N LEU A 39 0.21 3.82 4.80
CA LEU A 39 -0.09 2.81 3.80
C LEU A 39 -0.08 3.49 2.43
N PHE A 40 0.82 3.06 1.55
CA PHE A 40 0.86 3.55 0.17
C PHE A 40 -0.05 2.72 -0.73
N VAL A 41 -0.94 3.34 -1.49
CA VAL A 41 -1.83 2.65 -2.45
C VAL A 41 -1.36 2.93 -3.87
N ALA A 42 -0.94 1.87 -4.57
CA ALA A 42 -0.44 1.93 -5.93
C ALA A 42 -1.59 1.92 -6.95
N LEU A 43 -2.16 3.10 -7.22
CA LEU A 43 -3.19 3.25 -8.23
C LEU A 43 -2.63 3.12 -9.65
N ARG A 44 -3.26 2.30 -10.49
CA ARG A 44 -3.07 2.37 -11.95
C ARG A 44 -3.90 3.50 -12.54
N GLY A 45 -3.27 4.65 -12.72
CA GLY A 45 -3.88 5.81 -13.36
C GLY A 45 -3.67 5.85 -14.87
N THR A 46 -4.41 6.71 -15.57
CA THR A 46 -4.24 6.97 -17.00
C THR A 46 -2.95 7.72 -17.34
N GLN A 47 -2.39 8.47 -16.37
CA GLN A 47 -1.18 9.28 -16.55
C GLN A 47 0.09 8.64 -15.99
N THR A 48 -0.03 7.85 -14.92
CA THR A 48 1.11 7.17 -14.31
C THR A 48 0.66 5.93 -13.55
N ASP A 49 1.53 4.92 -13.50
CA ASP A 49 1.33 3.71 -12.73
C ASP A 49 1.98 3.86 -11.35
N GLY A 50 1.15 3.81 -10.29
CA GLY A 50 1.56 3.93 -8.89
C GLY A 50 2.60 2.89 -8.46
N HIS A 51 2.63 1.71 -9.09
CA HIS A 51 3.56 0.63 -8.77
C HIS A 51 5.02 1.05 -8.99
N ARG A 52 5.25 1.98 -9.91
CA ARG A 52 6.59 2.54 -10.20
C ARG A 52 7.17 3.33 -9.03
N TYR A 53 6.38 3.66 -8.02
CA TYR A 53 6.78 4.46 -6.87
C TYR A 53 6.83 3.67 -5.56
N ILE A 54 6.68 2.35 -5.60
CA ILE A 54 6.69 1.48 -4.42
C ILE A 54 8.01 1.58 -3.66
N GLU A 55 9.13 1.44 -4.37
CA GLU A 55 10.46 1.56 -3.76
C GLU A 55 10.61 2.93 -3.08
N GLN A 56 10.20 4.00 -3.76
CA GLN A 56 10.24 5.36 -3.23
C GLN A 56 9.34 5.55 -2.00
N ALA A 57 8.17 4.89 -1.97
CA ALA A 57 7.25 4.94 -0.84
C ALA A 57 7.87 4.26 0.40
N PHE A 58 8.46 3.07 0.23
CA PHE A 58 9.16 2.40 1.32
C PHE A 58 10.38 3.18 1.82
N GLN A 59 11.17 3.77 0.91
CA GLN A 59 12.28 4.66 1.28
C GLN A 59 11.83 5.88 2.10
N GLN A 60 10.61 6.38 1.87
CA GLN A 60 10.00 7.47 2.66
C GLN A 60 9.36 7.00 3.98
N GLY A 61 9.39 5.70 4.27
CA GLY A 61 8.91 5.12 5.53
C GLY A 61 7.47 4.62 5.48
N ALA A 62 6.90 4.37 4.29
CA ALA A 62 5.62 3.67 4.21
C ALA A 62 5.67 2.37 5.04
N SER A 63 4.65 2.17 5.87
CA SER A 63 4.52 0.97 6.69
C SER A 63 4.23 -0.26 5.84
N ALA A 64 3.40 -0.09 4.80
CA ALA A 64 3.03 -1.14 3.86
C ALA A 64 2.61 -0.53 2.52
N ALA A 65 2.45 -1.37 1.50
CA ALA A 65 1.87 -1.00 0.21
C ALA A 65 0.67 -1.87 -0.18
N LEU A 66 -0.37 -1.26 -0.75
CA LEU A 66 -1.49 -1.94 -1.40
C LEU A 66 -1.28 -1.87 -2.92
N VAL A 67 -1.25 -3.03 -3.57
CA VAL A 67 -0.81 -3.21 -4.95
C VAL A 67 -1.74 -4.15 -5.72
N GLU A 68 -1.68 -4.12 -7.05
CA GLU A 68 -2.41 -5.04 -7.94
C GLU A 68 -1.53 -6.21 -8.41
N GLU A 69 -0.21 -6.07 -8.28
CA GLU A 69 0.80 -7.07 -8.64
C GLU A 69 1.83 -7.22 -7.52
N PRO A 70 2.45 -8.40 -7.35
CA PRO A 70 3.53 -8.58 -6.37
C PRO A 70 4.68 -7.61 -6.61
N VAL A 71 5.26 -7.11 -5.52
CA VAL A 71 6.36 -6.12 -5.54
C VAL A 71 7.45 -6.50 -4.54
N GLU A 72 8.63 -5.91 -4.68
CA GLU A 72 9.65 -5.98 -3.64
C GLU A 72 9.36 -4.99 -2.52
N GLY A 73 9.57 -5.40 -1.26
CA GLY A 73 9.44 -4.51 -0.12
C GLY A 73 9.20 -5.24 1.20
N PRO A 74 9.19 -4.49 2.32
CA PRO A 74 9.07 -5.07 3.66
C PRO A 74 7.66 -5.57 4.00
N CYS A 75 6.62 -4.98 3.40
CA CYS A 75 5.24 -5.40 3.59
C CYS A 75 4.34 -4.91 2.46
N TRP A 76 3.65 -5.82 1.78
CA TRP A 76 2.71 -5.49 0.71
C TRP A 76 1.48 -6.40 0.71
N ILE A 77 0.37 -5.88 0.19
CA ILE A 77 -0.91 -6.56 0.05
C ILE A 77 -1.35 -6.43 -1.40
N GLN A 78 -1.56 -7.56 -2.05
CA GLN A 78 -2.08 -7.63 -3.40
C GLN A 78 -3.60 -7.77 -3.40
N VAL A 79 -4.26 -6.95 -4.21
CA VAL A 79 -5.70 -6.98 -4.49
C VAL A 79 -5.93 -7.05 -6.00
N GLU A 80 -7.15 -7.30 -6.44
CA GLU A 80 -7.48 -7.31 -7.87
C GLU A 80 -7.49 -5.89 -8.47
N ASP A 81 -8.06 -4.92 -7.75
CA ASP A 81 -8.17 -3.52 -8.17
C ASP A 81 -8.04 -2.61 -6.93
N THR A 82 -7.14 -1.63 -7.01
CA THR A 82 -6.88 -0.69 -5.92
C THR A 82 -7.86 0.49 -5.90
N LEU A 83 -8.57 0.77 -6.99
CA LEU A 83 -9.42 1.96 -7.13
C LEU A 83 -10.70 1.92 -6.28
N PRO A 84 -11.43 0.78 -6.15
CA PRO A 84 -12.64 0.71 -5.31
C PRO A 84 -12.39 0.84 -3.81
N LEU A 85 -11.12 0.86 -3.39
CA LEU A 85 -10.69 0.82 -2.00
C LEU A 85 -10.35 2.21 -1.42
N LEU A 86 -10.62 3.28 -2.18
CA LEU A 86 -10.45 4.69 -1.81
C LEU A 86 -11.80 5.41 -1.69
#